data_AF-A0A2G4GS05-F1
#
_entry.id   AF-A0A2G4GS05-F1
#
_cell.length_a   1.000
_cell.length_b   1.000
_cell.length_c   1.000
_cell.angle_alpha   90.00
_cell.angle_beta   90.00
_cell.angle_gamma   90.00
#
_symmetry.space_group_name_H-M   'P 1'
#
loop_
_entity.id
_entity.type
_entity.pdbx_description
1 polymer ?
#
loop_
_entity_poly.entity_id
_entity_poly.type
_entity_poly.pdbx_seq_one_letter_code
_entity_poly.pdbx_strand_id
1 'polypeptide(L)'
;MATPAVIGQCMRTGFCELTPIALRAATTAAAAVRMMAAALRVMAVSLAVVLITGCQRELRKSVAAIDAAYSSGDYPAAAKLAEAAVKQNNNDQQDRLLWWLEAGRTQQAAGAIDVSSGWYDRAFVEVSPYLDSKAEATISEALATTAVNQTIRIYKATPPERIMLCALQGANFLVQCDLARARIEFNRASDFQQDAVARFEKEVNNAQEAANKEWSKKGWNTQLATSATASIRKEQGRDPATLGFASFANPFVSYLRSVFLISTSSEMGDRQNARADLRSVQEMLPGLAVASEDIALIDSGTTHGSAAFTWVFFLTGLAPDYKEFRLDIPIPVGNVNYVSAAFPILRKRPSFTPVIAVAGAGGARSETIANIDAMVEADFDSRLPLIVTQEIISSAAKAAATWAASQAAYNSSSNSTAGILVQIAGIVYQAASTAADLRCWSTMPKQIALLRVPTPASGRLDLVREDGTALCTLDVDPGAPNIALVTLPSMSAKSPSIMLYRGGTVHGPRAPVLDQ
;
A
#
# COMPACT_ATOMS: atom_id res chain seq x y z
N MET A 1 -12.59 41.70 -45.65
CA MET A 1 -11.55 41.00 -46.41
C MET A 1 -10.76 42.02 -47.20
N ALA A 2 -9.49 42.22 -46.84
CA ALA A 2 -8.49 42.85 -47.68
C ALA A 2 -7.18 42.07 -47.44
N THR A 3 -6.57 41.61 -48.52
CA THR A 3 -5.44 40.67 -48.58
C THR A 3 -4.08 41.34 -48.28
N PRO A 4 -3.00 40.58 -47.99
CA PRO A 4 -1.71 41.09 -47.50
C PRO A 4 -0.84 41.81 -48.54
N ALA A 5 -1.42 42.24 -49.66
CA ALA A 5 -0.67 42.81 -50.79
C ALA A 5 -0.53 44.34 -50.75
N VAL A 6 -1.25 45.06 -49.87
CA VAL A 6 -1.25 46.54 -49.87
C VAL A 6 -0.20 47.16 -48.95
N ILE A 7 0.44 46.39 -48.05
CA ILE A 7 1.42 46.93 -47.09
C ILE A 7 2.79 47.18 -47.75
N GLY A 8 3.08 46.54 -48.89
CA GLY A 8 4.36 46.68 -49.59
C GLY A 8 4.55 47.97 -50.39
N GLN A 9 3.49 48.77 -50.63
CA GLN A 9 3.54 49.89 -51.57
C GLN A 9 3.45 51.29 -50.94
N CYS A 10 3.35 51.40 -49.61
CA CYS A 10 3.30 52.69 -48.90
C CYS A 10 4.65 53.18 -48.34
N MET A 11 5.78 52.50 -48.61
CA MET A 11 7.12 52.95 -48.16
C MET A 11 7.85 53.86 -49.16
N ARG A 12 7.20 54.40 -50.20
CA ARG A 12 7.87 55.29 -51.18
C ARG A 12 7.29 56.69 -51.36
N THR A 13 6.17 57.01 -50.72
CA THR A 13 5.62 58.37 -50.77
C THR A 13 5.16 58.74 -49.37
N GLY A 14 6.01 59.48 -48.65
CA GLY A 14 5.68 59.98 -47.33
C GLY A 14 4.44 60.86 -47.40
N PHE A 15 3.35 60.37 -46.81
CA PHE A 15 2.29 61.09 -46.09
C PHE A 15 1.11 60.13 -45.89
N CYS A 16 0.85 59.76 -44.63
CA CYS A 16 -0.43 59.17 -44.25
C CYS A 16 -0.73 59.59 -42.80
N GLU A 17 -1.51 60.65 -42.62
CA GLU A 17 -2.10 61.01 -41.34
C GLU A 17 -3.20 59.99 -41.00
N LEU A 18 -2.91 59.10 -40.05
CA LEU A 18 -3.94 58.30 -39.39
C LEU A 18 -4.74 59.21 -38.45
N THR A 19 -6.05 59.32 -38.67
CA THR A 19 -6.94 60.11 -37.80
C THR A 19 -6.94 59.57 -36.35
N PRO A 20 -7.03 60.45 -35.33
CA PRO A 20 -6.89 60.08 -33.92
C PRO A 20 -7.94 59.07 -33.40
N ILE A 21 -9.04 58.87 -34.14
CA ILE A 21 -10.11 57.91 -33.81
C ILE A 21 -9.69 56.46 -34.14
N ALA A 22 -9.01 56.24 -35.27
CA ALA A 22 -8.54 54.91 -35.67
C ALA A 22 -7.43 54.40 -34.74
N LEU A 23 -6.59 55.31 -34.24
CA LEU A 23 -5.53 55.01 -33.26
C LEU A 23 -6.11 54.61 -31.88
N ARG A 24 -7.21 55.24 -31.45
CA ARG A 24 -7.94 54.91 -30.20
C ARG A 24 -8.67 53.55 -30.28
N ALA A 25 -9.24 53.20 -31.43
CA ALA A 25 -9.91 51.91 -31.61
C ALA A 25 -8.93 50.73 -31.69
N ALA A 26 -7.76 50.92 -32.33
CA ALA A 26 -6.71 49.91 -32.38
C ALA A 26 -6.07 49.67 -31.00
N THR A 27 -5.93 50.71 -30.19
CA THR A 27 -5.37 50.59 -28.83
C THR A 27 -6.35 49.93 -27.84
N THR A 28 -7.66 50.17 -27.94
CA THR A 28 -8.67 49.49 -27.12
C THR A 28 -8.84 48.01 -27.50
N ALA A 29 -8.81 47.67 -28.80
CA ALA A 29 -8.85 46.28 -29.26
C ALA A 29 -7.60 45.50 -28.81
N ALA A 30 -6.40 46.10 -28.91
CA ALA A 30 -5.17 45.49 -28.43
C ALA A 30 -5.15 45.31 -26.90
N ALA A 31 -5.75 46.25 -26.15
CA ALA A 31 -5.91 46.13 -24.69
C ALA A 31 -6.89 45.00 -24.30
N ALA A 32 -8.01 44.85 -25.03
CA ALA A 32 -8.98 43.78 -24.81
C ALA A 32 -8.38 42.40 -25.11
N VAL A 33 -7.63 42.25 -26.21
CA VAL A 33 -6.92 41.00 -26.55
C VAL A 33 -5.85 40.65 -25.51
N ARG A 34 -5.12 41.65 -24.98
CA ARG A 34 -4.15 41.45 -23.89
C ARG A 34 -4.82 41.03 -22.58
N MET A 35 -5.96 41.62 -22.22
CA MET A 35 -6.74 41.20 -21.04
C MET A 35 -7.30 39.78 -21.19
N MET A 36 -7.80 39.43 -22.37
CA MET A 36 -8.36 38.10 -22.64
C MET A 36 -7.27 37.02 -22.63
N ALA A 37 -6.08 37.31 -23.16
CA ALA A 37 -4.91 36.43 -23.09
C ALA A 37 -4.37 36.28 -21.65
N ALA A 38 -4.39 37.36 -20.85
CA ALA A 38 -4.02 37.30 -19.44
C ALA A 38 -5.02 36.45 -18.63
N ALA A 39 -6.33 36.62 -18.86
CA ALA A 39 -7.38 35.83 -18.22
C ALA A 39 -7.28 34.34 -18.58
N LEU A 40 -6.97 34.00 -19.85
CA LEU A 40 -6.76 32.62 -20.28
C LEU A 40 -5.55 31.98 -19.61
N ARG A 41 -4.45 32.74 -19.44
CA ARG A 41 -3.23 32.27 -18.73
C ARG A 41 -3.48 32.05 -17.24
N VAL A 42 -4.24 32.94 -16.59
CA VAL A 42 -4.65 32.77 -15.19
C VAL A 42 -5.54 31.55 -15.02
N MET A 43 -6.51 31.36 -15.91
CA MET A 43 -7.40 30.19 -15.88
C MET A 43 -6.62 28.88 -16.09
N ALA A 44 -5.62 28.86 -16.99
CA ALA A 44 -4.77 27.70 -17.23
C ALA A 44 -3.86 27.35 -16.03
N VAL A 45 -3.28 28.36 -15.36
CA VAL A 45 -2.46 28.14 -14.14
C VAL A 45 -3.33 27.67 -12.97
N SER A 46 -4.50 28.28 -12.76
CA SER A 46 -5.46 27.85 -11.74
C SER A 46 -5.98 26.43 -11.99
N LEU A 47 -6.25 26.09 -13.26
CA LEU A 47 -6.67 24.75 -13.65
C LEU A 47 -5.55 23.71 -13.41
N ALA A 48 -4.30 24.02 -13.76
CA ALA A 48 -3.16 23.15 -13.48
C ALA A 48 -2.95 22.92 -11.97
N VAL A 49 -3.17 23.94 -11.15
CA VAL A 49 -3.06 23.86 -9.67
C VAL A 49 -4.18 23.03 -9.04
N VAL A 50 -5.42 23.17 -9.53
CA VAL A 50 -6.56 22.33 -9.10
C VAL A 50 -6.37 20.87 -9.52
N LEU A 51 -5.78 20.64 -10.70
CA LEU A 51 -5.55 19.28 -11.20
C LEU A 51 -4.50 18.50 -10.37
N ILE A 52 -3.46 19.17 -9.85
CA ILE A 52 -2.38 18.49 -9.09
C ILE A 52 -2.79 18.20 -7.64
N THR A 53 -3.58 19.08 -7.01
CA THR A 53 -4.11 18.85 -5.64
C THR A 53 -5.24 17.82 -5.59
N GLY A 54 -5.90 17.58 -6.73
CA GLY A 54 -6.96 16.60 -6.88
C GLY A 54 -6.50 15.15 -6.70
N CYS A 55 -5.35 14.75 -7.26
CA CYS A 55 -4.96 13.33 -7.32
C CYS A 55 -4.75 12.69 -5.94
N GLN A 56 -4.01 13.34 -5.04
CA GLN A 56 -3.77 12.82 -3.68
C GLN A 56 -5.05 12.85 -2.83
N ARG A 57 -5.92 13.84 -3.03
CA ARG A 57 -7.21 13.92 -2.34
C ARG A 57 -8.16 12.82 -2.81
N GLU A 58 -8.25 12.58 -4.11
CA GLU A 58 -9.10 11.53 -4.68
C GLU A 58 -8.56 10.13 -4.36
N LEU A 59 -7.25 9.92 -4.28
CA LEU A 59 -6.66 8.68 -3.79
C LEU A 59 -7.11 8.40 -2.35
N ARG A 60 -6.90 9.36 -1.43
CA ARG A 60 -7.27 9.21 -0.01
C ARG A 60 -8.77 8.95 0.16
N LYS A 61 -9.59 9.66 -0.62
CA LYS A 61 -11.05 9.49 -0.63
C LYS A 61 -11.47 8.11 -1.15
N SER A 62 -10.83 7.62 -2.21
CA SER A 62 -11.12 6.30 -2.78
C SER A 62 -10.72 5.18 -1.82
N VAL A 63 -9.52 5.24 -1.24
CA VAL A 63 -9.07 4.28 -0.22
C VAL A 63 -10.01 4.29 0.99
N ALA A 64 -10.34 5.47 1.53
CA ALA A 64 -11.27 5.57 2.66
C ALA A 64 -12.66 4.98 2.35
N ALA A 65 -13.17 5.15 1.13
CA ALA A 65 -14.43 4.55 0.71
C ALA A 65 -14.35 3.02 0.61
N ILE A 66 -13.23 2.48 0.08
CA ILE A 66 -12.96 1.05 0.04
C ILE A 66 -12.89 0.48 1.47
N ASP A 67 -12.08 1.10 2.34
CA ASP A 67 -11.92 0.71 3.74
C ASP A 67 -13.25 0.71 4.51
N ALA A 68 -14.08 1.74 4.32
CA ALA A 68 -15.38 1.82 4.97
C ALA A 68 -16.32 0.69 4.53
N ALA A 69 -16.42 0.43 3.22
CA ALA A 69 -17.23 -0.67 2.71
C ALA A 69 -16.69 -2.02 3.20
N TYR A 70 -15.37 -2.23 3.09
CA TYR A 70 -14.70 -3.46 3.46
C TYR A 70 -14.84 -3.77 4.96
N SER A 71 -14.51 -2.81 5.82
CA SER A 71 -14.61 -2.96 7.28
C SER A 71 -16.04 -3.23 7.77
N SER A 72 -17.06 -2.74 7.05
CA SER A 72 -18.47 -3.05 7.36
C SER A 72 -18.92 -4.46 6.97
N GLY A 73 -18.08 -5.20 6.23
CA GLY A 73 -18.41 -6.51 5.66
C GLY A 73 -19.17 -6.43 4.32
N ASP A 74 -19.31 -5.25 3.71
CA ASP A 74 -19.88 -5.08 2.37
C ASP A 74 -18.81 -5.29 1.30
N TYR A 75 -18.37 -6.55 1.18
CA TYR A 75 -17.31 -6.94 0.25
C TYR A 75 -17.66 -6.65 -1.23
N PRO A 76 -18.89 -6.89 -1.73
CA PRO A 76 -19.26 -6.53 -3.09
C PRO A 76 -19.15 -5.02 -3.37
N ALA A 77 -19.56 -4.16 -2.43
CA ALA A 77 -19.39 -2.71 -2.59
C ALA A 77 -17.91 -2.32 -2.59
N ALA A 78 -17.11 -2.87 -1.68
CA ALA A 78 -15.66 -2.62 -1.63
C ALA A 78 -14.96 -3.03 -2.93
N ALA A 79 -15.29 -4.21 -3.47
CA ALA A 79 -14.77 -4.71 -4.73
C ALA A 79 -15.12 -3.79 -5.92
N LYS A 80 -16.37 -3.32 -5.99
CA LYS A 80 -16.81 -2.38 -7.02
C LYS A 80 -16.07 -1.05 -6.94
N LEU A 81 -15.84 -0.53 -5.74
CA LEU A 81 -15.08 0.70 -5.51
C LEU A 81 -13.61 0.53 -5.93
N ALA A 82 -12.97 -0.58 -5.55
CA ALA A 82 -11.60 -0.88 -5.93
C ALA A 82 -11.44 -1.03 -7.46
N GLU A 83 -12.36 -1.73 -8.13
CA GLU A 83 -12.34 -1.82 -9.60
C GLU A 83 -12.54 -0.46 -10.29
N ALA A 84 -13.40 0.40 -9.74
CA ALA A 84 -13.58 1.74 -10.27
C ALA A 84 -12.29 2.56 -10.14
N ALA A 85 -11.59 2.44 -9.00
CA ALA A 85 -10.29 3.06 -8.78
C ALA A 85 -9.24 2.52 -9.76
N VAL A 86 -9.20 1.21 -10.02
CA VAL A 86 -8.33 0.63 -11.05
C VAL A 86 -8.68 1.21 -12.42
N LYS A 87 -9.95 1.22 -12.85
CA LYS A 87 -10.34 1.74 -14.18
C LYS A 87 -9.90 3.20 -14.39
N GLN A 88 -9.90 4.01 -13.34
CA GLN A 88 -9.44 5.40 -13.38
C GLN A 88 -7.92 5.52 -13.42
N ASN A 89 -7.19 4.63 -12.76
CA ASN A 89 -5.76 4.79 -12.47
C ASN A 89 -4.87 3.68 -13.06
N ASN A 90 -5.40 2.77 -13.89
CA ASN A 90 -4.66 1.61 -14.39
C ASN A 90 -3.42 1.97 -15.22
N ASN A 91 -3.47 3.12 -15.89
CA ASN A 91 -2.36 3.65 -16.69
C ASN A 91 -1.40 4.53 -15.86
N ASP A 92 -1.73 4.81 -14.60
CA ASP A 92 -0.86 5.57 -13.71
C ASP A 92 0.22 4.64 -13.13
N GLN A 93 1.43 4.77 -13.64
CA GLN A 93 2.57 3.99 -13.18
C GLN A 93 2.91 4.26 -11.70
N GLN A 94 2.45 5.35 -11.11
CA GLN A 94 2.72 5.69 -9.72
C GLN A 94 1.89 4.87 -8.75
N ASP A 95 0.59 4.69 -9.02
CA ASP A 95 -0.37 4.14 -8.05
C ASP A 95 -0.97 2.79 -8.46
N ARG A 96 -0.79 2.34 -9.71
CA ARG A 96 -1.46 1.11 -10.22
C ARG A 96 -1.27 -0.13 -9.34
N LEU A 97 -0.08 -0.31 -8.77
CA LEU A 97 0.22 -1.47 -7.93
C LEU A 97 -0.68 -1.49 -6.68
N LEU A 98 -0.85 -0.34 -6.01
CA LEU A 98 -1.75 -0.23 -4.86
C LEU A 98 -3.18 -0.62 -5.26
N TRP A 99 -3.66 -0.11 -6.38
CA TRP A 99 -5.02 -0.41 -6.83
C TRP A 99 -5.23 -1.87 -7.20
N TRP A 100 -4.22 -2.54 -7.78
CA TRP A 100 -4.28 -3.98 -8.05
C TRP A 100 -4.28 -4.81 -6.76
N LEU A 101 -3.51 -4.42 -5.74
CA LEU A 101 -3.52 -5.08 -4.43
C LEU A 101 -4.89 -4.93 -3.74
N GLU A 102 -5.45 -3.71 -3.72
CA GLU A 102 -6.78 -3.44 -3.16
C GLU A 102 -7.88 -4.19 -3.93
N ALA A 103 -7.83 -4.20 -5.28
CA ALA A 103 -8.80 -4.93 -6.10
C ALA A 103 -8.69 -6.45 -5.89
N GLY A 104 -7.48 -7.00 -5.83
CA GLY A 104 -7.26 -8.41 -5.54
C GLY A 104 -7.87 -8.82 -4.19
N ARG A 105 -7.62 -8.04 -3.13
CA ARG A 105 -8.11 -8.35 -1.77
C ARG A 105 -9.62 -8.21 -1.63
N THR A 106 -10.18 -7.14 -2.17
CA THR A 106 -11.62 -6.88 -2.09
C THR A 106 -12.42 -7.88 -2.92
N GLN A 107 -11.94 -8.27 -4.11
CA GLN A 107 -12.56 -9.32 -4.92
C GLN A 107 -12.45 -10.70 -4.26
N GLN A 108 -11.32 -11.01 -3.63
CA GLN A 108 -11.16 -12.24 -2.86
C GLN A 108 -12.21 -12.33 -1.75
N ALA A 109 -12.36 -11.27 -0.96
CA ALA A 109 -13.34 -11.22 0.11
C ALA A 109 -14.80 -11.21 -0.42
N ALA A 110 -15.03 -10.67 -1.61
CA ALA A 110 -16.33 -10.76 -2.28
C ALA A 110 -16.67 -12.18 -2.78
N GLY A 111 -15.69 -13.09 -2.81
CA GLY A 111 -15.82 -14.46 -3.33
C GLY A 111 -15.59 -14.56 -4.84
N ALA A 112 -15.20 -13.48 -5.52
CA ALA A 112 -14.86 -13.46 -6.93
C ALA A 112 -13.40 -13.89 -7.14
N ILE A 113 -13.12 -15.15 -6.81
CA ILE A 113 -11.74 -15.68 -6.71
C ILE A 113 -10.98 -15.57 -8.05
N ASP A 114 -11.60 -15.87 -9.18
CA ASP A 114 -10.94 -15.73 -10.50
C ASP A 114 -10.55 -14.28 -10.81
N VAL A 115 -11.40 -13.32 -10.46
CA VAL A 115 -11.15 -11.89 -10.68
C VAL A 115 -10.03 -11.42 -9.74
N SER A 116 -10.07 -11.87 -8.49
CA SER A 116 -8.99 -11.63 -7.52
C SER A 116 -7.64 -12.12 -8.05
N SER A 117 -7.59 -13.37 -8.54
CA SER A 117 -6.37 -13.96 -9.07
C SER A 117 -5.78 -13.15 -10.21
N GLY A 118 -6.62 -12.64 -11.13
CA GLY A 118 -6.15 -11.79 -12.22
C GLY A 118 -5.55 -10.45 -11.77
N TRP A 119 -6.03 -9.87 -10.66
CA TRP A 119 -5.44 -8.66 -10.09
C TRP A 119 -4.11 -8.93 -9.37
N TYR A 120 -4.06 -10.01 -8.60
CA TYR A 120 -2.84 -10.43 -7.92
C TYR A 120 -1.74 -10.85 -8.92
N ASP A 121 -2.07 -11.48 -10.05
CA ASP A 121 -1.09 -11.77 -11.11
C ASP A 121 -0.46 -10.48 -11.67
N ARG A 122 -1.25 -9.42 -11.87
CA ARG A 122 -0.73 -8.11 -12.31
C ARG A 122 0.15 -7.46 -11.25
N ALA A 123 -0.26 -7.52 -9.98
CA ALA A 123 0.56 -7.03 -8.87
C ALA A 123 1.87 -7.81 -8.74
N PHE A 124 1.84 -9.14 -8.97
CA PHE A 124 3.01 -9.99 -8.90
C PHE A 124 4.08 -9.60 -9.93
N VAL A 125 3.68 -9.23 -11.15
CA VAL A 125 4.63 -8.75 -12.18
C VAL A 125 5.46 -7.55 -11.71
N GLU A 126 4.89 -6.63 -10.92
CA GLU A 126 5.63 -5.47 -10.40
C GLU A 126 6.55 -5.82 -9.22
N VAL A 127 6.25 -6.90 -8.48
CA VAL A 127 7.03 -7.29 -7.31
C VAL A 127 8.02 -8.43 -7.58
N SER A 128 7.88 -9.17 -8.68
CA SER A 128 8.78 -10.27 -9.04
C SER A 128 10.26 -9.86 -9.16
N PRO A 129 10.63 -8.62 -9.58
CA PRO A 129 12.03 -8.20 -9.59
C PRO A 129 12.69 -8.23 -8.19
N TYR A 130 11.92 -8.11 -7.11
CA TYR A 130 12.49 -8.21 -5.76
C TYR A 130 12.77 -9.66 -5.33
N LEU A 131 12.20 -10.64 -6.05
CA LEU A 131 12.45 -12.07 -5.84
C LEU A 131 13.70 -12.52 -6.63
N ASP A 132 13.89 -11.99 -7.84
CA ASP A 132 14.96 -12.39 -8.73
C ASP A 132 16.34 -11.83 -8.31
N SER A 133 17.31 -12.72 -8.09
CA SER A 133 18.71 -12.39 -7.72
C SER A 133 19.47 -11.54 -8.75
N LYS A 134 18.88 -11.28 -9.93
CA LYS A 134 19.45 -10.44 -11.00
C LYS A 134 19.09 -8.96 -10.90
N ALA A 135 18.22 -8.56 -9.97
CA ALA A 135 17.76 -7.17 -9.86
C ALA A 135 18.74 -6.20 -9.17
N GLU A 136 19.87 -6.67 -8.63
CA GLU A 136 20.92 -5.75 -8.15
C GLU A 136 21.48 -4.86 -9.27
N ALA A 137 21.35 -5.29 -10.53
CA ALA A 137 21.76 -4.52 -11.71
C ALA A 137 20.67 -3.57 -12.27
N THR A 138 19.42 -3.64 -11.78
CA THR A 138 18.30 -2.80 -12.29
C THR A 138 17.79 -1.81 -11.24
N ILE A 139 18.00 -2.09 -9.95
CA ILE A 139 17.77 -1.09 -8.88
C ILE A 139 18.86 0.02 -8.95
N SER A 140 20.03 -0.29 -9.49
CA SER A 140 21.10 0.67 -9.74
C SER A 140 20.81 1.65 -10.89
N GLU A 141 19.86 1.35 -11.80
CA GLU A 141 19.35 2.34 -12.77
C GLU A 141 18.44 3.40 -12.12
N ALA A 142 17.87 3.14 -10.93
CA ALA A 142 17.15 4.15 -10.16
C ALA A 142 18.08 5.21 -9.51
N LEU A 143 19.40 4.98 -9.56
CA LEU A 143 20.43 5.96 -9.19
C LEU A 143 20.99 6.71 -10.40
N ALA A 144 20.45 6.50 -11.61
CA ALA A 144 20.76 7.31 -12.78
C ALA A 144 20.10 8.69 -12.67
N THR A 145 20.83 9.61 -12.04
CA THR A 145 21.04 11.00 -12.47
C THR A 145 19.92 11.64 -13.31
N THR A 146 19.28 12.68 -12.75
CA THR A 146 18.44 13.74 -13.37
C THR A 146 16.91 13.72 -13.24
N ALA A 147 16.29 12.75 -12.56
CA ALA A 147 14.87 12.83 -12.22
C ALA A 147 14.54 12.35 -10.79
N VAL A 148 15.03 13.09 -9.78
CA VAL A 148 14.76 12.87 -8.35
C VAL A 148 13.25 12.91 -8.00
N ASN A 149 12.35 13.19 -8.96
CA ASN A 149 10.92 13.34 -8.74
C ASN A 149 10.06 12.18 -9.30
N GLN A 150 10.54 11.34 -10.23
CA GLN A 150 9.68 10.33 -10.88
C GLN A 150 9.80 8.95 -10.26
N THR A 151 11.01 8.47 -9.93
CA THR A 151 11.22 7.14 -9.35
C THR A 151 10.85 7.07 -7.86
N ILE A 152 10.93 8.19 -7.13
CA ILE A 152 10.51 8.30 -5.71
C ILE A 152 8.97 8.29 -5.57
N ARG A 153 8.21 8.50 -6.65
CA ARG A 153 6.74 8.53 -6.61
C ARG A 153 6.07 7.19 -6.90
N ILE A 154 6.78 6.18 -7.39
CA ILE A 154 6.16 4.88 -7.69
C ILE A 154 5.89 4.14 -6.38
N TYR A 155 4.63 3.71 -6.18
CA TYR A 155 4.25 2.87 -5.05
C TYR A 155 5.01 1.55 -5.12
N LYS A 156 5.74 1.22 -4.06
CA LYS A 156 6.47 -0.03 -3.92
C LYS A 156 5.89 -0.83 -2.78
N ALA A 157 5.45 -2.05 -3.08
CA ALA A 157 5.05 -2.98 -2.03
C ALA A 157 6.23 -3.23 -1.09
N THR A 158 5.98 -3.14 0.20
CA THR A 158 6.88 -3.46 1.32
C THR A 158 7.05 -4.98 1.45
N PRO A 159 8.08 -5.48 2.17
CA PRO A 159 8.24 -6.92 2.37
C PRO A 159 7.00 -7.63 2.93
N PRO A 160 6.30 -7.11 3.99
CA PRO A 160 5.05 -7.72 4.45
C PRO A 160 3.97 -7.81 3.35
N GLU A 161 3.85 -6.80 2.50
CA GLU A 161 2.87 -6.78 1.41
C GLU A 161 3.20 -7.80 0.31
N ARG A 162 4.48 -7.97 -0.05
CA ARG A 162 4.92 -8.97 -1.03
C ARG A 162 4.64 -10.39 -0.54
N ILE A 163 4.95 -10.65 0.74
CA ILE A 163 4.70 -11.94 1.40
C ILE A 163 3.19 -12.23 1.43
N MET A 164 2.38 -11.25 1.84
CA MET A 164 0.92 -11.39 1.91
C MET A 164 0.27 -11.54 0.53
N LEU A 165 0.76 -10.85 -0.49
CA LEU A 165 0.29 -11.01 -1.87
C LEU A 165 0.35 -12.48 -2.32
N CYS A 166 1.52 -13.10 -2.20
CA CYS A 166 1.71 -14.50 -2.59
C CYS A 166 0.92 -15.47 -1.69
N ALA A 167 0.86 -15.23 -0.37
CA ALA A 167 0.08 -16.07 0.53
C ALA A 167 -1.43 -16.05 0.20
N LEU A 168 -1.98 -14.87 -0.11
CA LEU A 168 -3.38 -14.71 -0.47
C LEU A 168 -3.68 -15.25 -1.89
N GLN A 169 -2.76 -15.11 -2.84
CA GLN A 169 -2.89 -15.73 -4.16
C GLN A 169 -2.84 -17.26 -4.07
N GLY A 170 -1.95 -17.81 -3.23
CA GLY A 170 -1.93 -19.25 -2.95
C GLY A 170 -3.25 -19.75 -2.35
N ALA A 171 -3.86 -18.96 -1.46
CA ALA A 171 -5.18 -19.27 -0.91
C ALA A 171 -6.29 -19.24 -1.97
N ASN A 172 -6.23 -18.33 -2.97
CA ASN A 172 -7.16 -18.33 -4.10
C ASN A 172 -7.09 -19.65 -4.86
N PHE A 173 -5.89 -20.07 -5.25
CA PHE A 173 -5.70 -21.32 -5.99
C PHE A 173 -6.04 -22.55 -5.15
N LEU A 174 -5.78 -22.52 -3.84
CA LEU A 174 -6.13 -23.61 -2.92
C LEU A 174 -7.65 -23.87 -2.90
N VAL A 175 -8.47 -22.83 -2.76
CA VAL A 175 -9.94 -23.02 -2.73
C VAL A 175 -10.55 -23.33 -4.10
N GLN A 176 -9.81 -23.07 -5.17
CA GLN A 176 -10.14 -23.53 -6.52
C GLN A 176 -9.68 -24.97 -6.79
N CYS A 177 -9.07 -25.63 -5.80
CA CYS A 177 -8.42 -26.94 -5.93
C CYS A 177 -7.29 -26.97 -6.98
N ASP A 178 -6.72 -25.82 -7.36
CA ASP A 178 -5.53 -25.74 -8.21
C ASP A 178 -4.27 -25.84 -7.35
N LEU A 179 -3.98 -27.07 -6.93
CA LEU A 179 -2.89 -27.36 -5.99
C LEU A 179 -1.51 -27.03 -6.57
N ALA A 180 -1.35 -27.13 -7.90
CA ALA A 180 -0.10 -26.84 -8.57
C ALA A 180 0.22 -25.34 -8.50
N ARG A 181 -0.73 -24.46 -8.83
CA ARG A 181 -0.54 -23.02 -8.72
C ARG A 181 -0.50 -22.56 -7.26
N ALA A 182 -1.31 -23.15 -6.38
CA ALA A 182 -1.27 -22.86 -4.93
C ALA A 182 0.14 -23.10 -4.36
N ARG A 183 0.77 -24.23 -4.70
CA ARG A 183 2.15 -24.56 -4.30
C ARG A 183 3.15 -23.52 -4.76
N ILE A 184 3.06 -23.07 -6.01
CA ILE A 184 3.97 -22.06 -6.58
C ILE A 184 3.90 -20.78 -5.74
N GLU A 185 2.71 -20.30 -5.42
CA GLU A 185 2.54 -19.06 -4.65
C GLU A 185 2.95 -19.21 -3.18
N PHE A 186 2.66 -20.34 -2.54
CA PHE A 186 3.14 -20.59 -1.18
C PHE A 186 4.67 -20.68 -1.12
N ASN A 187 5.32 -21.23 -2.15
CA ASN A 187 6.77 -21.19 -2.26
C ASN A 187 7.29 -19.76 -2.46
N ARG A 188 6.70 -18.97 -3.37
CA ARG A 188 7.06 -17.55 -3.54
C ARG A 188 6.91 -16.74 -2.25
N ALA A 189 5.84 -16.99 -1.47
CA ALA A 189 5.65 -16.34 -0.18
C ALA A 189 6.77 -16.70 0.82
N SER A 190 7.18 -17.97 0.87
CA SER A 190 8.32 -18.42 1.67
C SER A 190 9.65 -17.84 1.17
N ASP A 191 9.85 -17.78 -0.14
CA ASP A 191 11.08 -17.25 -0.73
C ASP A 191 11.22 -15.76 -0.41
N PHE A 192 10.15 -14.98 -0.59
CA PHE A 192 10.12 -13.59 -0.13
C PHE A 192 10.41 -13.47 1.36
N GLN A 193 9.87 -14.34 2.21
CA GLN A 193 10.12 -14.31 3.64
C GLN A 193 11.61 -14.56 3.99
N GLN A 194 12.23 -15.57 3.38
CA GLN A 194 13.63 -15.92 3.63
C GLN A 194 14.59 -14.85 3.11
N ASP A 195 14.32 -14.31 1.92
CA ASP A 195 15.16 -13.33 1.26
C ASP A 195 14.96 -11.91 1.80
N ALA A 196 13.81 -11.61 2.39
CA ALA A 196 13.47 -10.22 2.68
C ALA A 196 14.39 -9.57 3.72
N VAL A 197 15.05 -10.28 4.65
CA VAL A 197 15.84 -9.59 5.73
C VAL A 197 17.10 -9.00 5.16
N ALA A 198 17.96 -9.88 4.64
CA ALA A 198 19.24 -9.45 4.12
C ALA A 198 19.09 -8.49 2.93
N ARG A 199 18.12 -8.73 2.04
CA ARG A 199 17.92 -7.89 0.86
C ARG A 199 17.34 -6.53 1.22
N PHE A 200 16.33 -6.49 2.08
CA PHE A 200 15.72 -5.24 2.51
C PHE A 200 16.71 -4.36 3.27
N GLU A 201 17.47 -4.93 4.21
CA GLU A 201 18.52 -4.19 4.92
C GLU A 201 19.54 -3.61 3.94
N LYS A 202 20.00 -4.40 2.96
CA LYS A 202 20.92 -3.94 1.92
C LYS A 202 20.31 -2.83 1.06
N GLU A 203 19.05 -2.97 0.61
CA GLU A 203 18.33 -1.95 -0.16
C GLU A 203 18.21 -0.63 0.61
N VAL A 204 17.78 -0.69 1.87
CA VAL A 204 17.63 0.49 2.74
C VAL A 204 18.98 1.16 3.01
N ASN A 205 20.02 0.38 3.31
CA ASN A 205 21.36 0.91 3.54
C ASN A 205 21.94 1.59 2.30
N ASN A 206 21.86 0.94 1.13
CA ASN A 206 22.33 1.53 -0.14
C ASN A 206 21.61 2.83 -0.48
N ALA A 207 20.28 2.86 -0.30
CA ALA A 207 19.49 4.06 -0.54
C ALA A 207 19.81 5.16 0.49
N GLN A 208 20.05 4.81 1.75
CA GLN A 208 20.46 5.75 2.79
C GLN A 208 21.84 6.34 2.51
N GLU A 209 22.80 5.54 2.05
CA GLU A 209 24.11 6.02 1.66
C GLU A 209 24.03 7.01 0.49
N ALA A 210 23.20 6.72 -0.52
CA ALA A 210 22.96 7.63 -1.64
C ALA A 210 22.33 8.95 -1.17
N ALA A 211 21.33 8.88 -0.28
CA ALA A 211 20.69 10.06 0.30
C ALA A 211 21.69 10.88 1.15
N ASN A 212 22.55 10.22 1.94
CA ASN A 212 23.58 10.86 2.74
C ASN A 212 24.66 11.55 1.89
N LYS A 213 25.03 10.97 0.74
CA LYS A 213 25.94 11.60 -0.23
C LYS A 213 25.33 12.91 -0.76
N GLU A 214 24.05 12.90 -1.14
CA GLU A 214 23.37 14.11 -1.61
C GLU A 214 23.20 15.15 -0.49
N TRP A 215 22.86 14.71 0.71
CA TRP A 215 22.80 15.55 1.92
C TRP A 215 24.13 16.27 2.17
N SER A 216 25.24 15.52 2.11
CA SER A 216 26.59 16.04 2.38
C SER A 216 27.00 17.10 1.36
N LYS A 217 26.64 16.95 0.08
CA LYS A 217 26.87 17.98 -0.95
C LYS A 217 26.18 19.31 -0.64
N LYS A 218 25.07 19.30 0.10
CA LYS A 218 24.37 20.52 0.53
C LYS A 218 25.01 21.18 1.76
N GLY A 219 25.92 20.50 2.46
CA GLY A 219 26.55 21.01 3.68
C GLY A 219 25.61 21.14 4.88
N TRP A 220 24.48 20.44 4.89
CA TRP A 220 23.50 20.51 5.98
C TRP A 220 23.93 19.68 7.20
N ASN A 221 23.57 20.14 8.39
CA ASN A 221 23.86 19.43 9.65
C ASN A 221 23.04 18.14 9.75
N THR A 222 23.69 16.98 9.91
CA THR A 222 23.05 15.66 10.06
C THR A 222 22.12 15.57 11.27
N GLN A 223 22.29 16.44 12.27
CA GLN A 223 21.39 16.54 13.43
C GLN A 223 19.96 16.92 13.02
N LEU A 224 19.74 17.57 11.87
CA LEU A 224 18.41 17.91 11.38
C LEU A 224 17.58 16.66 11.08
N ALA A 225 18.13 15.72 10.31
CA ALA A 225 17.47 14.45 9.99
C ALA A 225 17.29 13.58 11.24
N THR A 226 18.29 13.55 12.12
CA THR A 226 18.24 12.81 13.40
C THR A 226 17.13 13.34 14.31
N SER A 227 17.00 14.67 14.45
CA SER A 227 15.99 15.31 15.29
C SER A 227 14.59 15.18 14.71
N ALA A 228 14.45 15.27 13.38
CA ALA A 228 13.18 15.00 12.70
C ALA A 228 12.72 13.56 12.91
N THR A 229 13.62 12.58 12.74
CA THR A 229 13.36 11.15 13.02
C THR A 229 12.89 10.93 14.46
N ALA A 230 13.57 11.54 15.44
CA ALA A 230 13.18 11.47 16.84
C ALA A 230 11.79 12.10 17.11
N SER A 231 11.48 13.21 16.44
CA SER A 231 10.18 13.88 16.57
C SER A 231 9.04 13.03 16.02
N ILE A 232 9.26 12.37 14.88
CA ILE A 232 8.29 11.45 14.27
C ILE A 232 8.06 10.24 15.18
N ARG A 233 9.13 9.60 15.68
CA ARG A 233 9.01 8.46 16.61
C ARG A 233 8.24 8.85 17.88
N LYS A 234 8.51 10.04 18.42
CA LYS A 234 7.78 10.59 19.57
C LYS A 234 6.29 10.77 19.27
N GLU A 235 5.94 11.35 18.13
CA GLU A 235 4.54 11.54 17.71
C GLU A 235 3.83 10.19 17.45
N GLN A 236 4.56 9.17 17.02
CA GLN A 236 4.05 7.79 16.89
C GLN A 236 3.89 7.08 18.24
N GLY A 237 4.39 7.65 19.34
CA GLY A 237 4.42 6.98 20.65
C GLY A 237 5.42 5.82 20.72
N ARG A 238 6.46 5.82 19.89
CA ARG A 238 7.51 4.78 19.86
C ARG A 238 8.59 5.05 20.89
N ASP A 239 8.95 4.02 21.65
CA ASP A 239 10.16 4.00 22.46
C ASP A 239 11.34 3.50 21.61
N PRO A 240 12.40 4.31 21.39
CA PRO A 240 13.61 3.88 20.70
C PRO A 240 14.26 2.61 21.27
N ALA A 241 14.06 2.29 22.56
CA ALA A 241 14.58 1.08 23.19
C ALA A 241 13.89 -0.21 22.71
N THR A 242 12.72 -0.10 22.05
CA THR A 242 11.98 -1.22 21.48
C THR A 242 12.27 -1.44 19.99
N LEU A 243 13.12 -0.60 19.40
CA LEU A 243 13.50 -0.67 18.00
C LEU A 243 14.67 -1.64 17.83
N GLY A 244 14.36 -2.92 17.73
CA GLY A 244 15.36 -3.95 17.48
C GLY A 244 14.69 -5.16 16.88
N PHE A 245 15.23 -5.61 15.74
CA PHE A 245 14.82 -6.76 14.94
C PHE A 245 13.59 -6.51 14.06
N ALA A 246 13.84 -5.97 12.87
CA ALA A 246 12.90 -6.10 11.78
C ALA A 246 12.80 -7.57 11.38
N SER A 247 11.86 -8.28 11.99
CA SER A 247 11.36 -9.54 11.47
C SER A 247 9.98 -9.25 10.86
N PHE A 248 9.94 -9.09 9.54
CA PHE A 248 8.69 -9.22 8.77
C PHE A 248 8.40 -10.69 8.45
N ALA A 249 9.11 -11.64 9.09
CA ALA A 249 8.78 -13.05 8.98
C ALA A 249 7.38 -13.27 9.53
N ASN A 250 6.57 -13.98 8.75
CA ASN A 250 5.15 -14.12 8.97
C ASN A 250 4.82 -15.59 9.28
N PRO A 251 4.64 -15.97 10.57
CA PRO A 251 4.42 -17.36 10.94
C PRO A 251 3.16 -17.96 10.28
N PHE A 252 2.18 -17.12 9.93
CA PHE A 252 1.03 -17.54 9.14
C PHE A 252 1.43 -18.15 7.79
N VAL A 253 2.43 -17.61 7.10
CA VAL A 253 2.84 -18.10 5.77
C VAL A 253 3.47 -19.47 5.87
N SER A 254 4.40 -19.66 6.81
CA SER A 254 5.01 -20.95 7.08
C SER A 254 3.96 -21.97 7.54
N TYR A 255 3.04 -21.59 8.42
CA TYR A 255 1.98 -22.50 8.87
C TYR A 255 1.01 -22.86 7.75
N LEU A 256 0.54 -21.89 6.96
CA LEU A 256 -0.38 -22.12 5.86
C LEU A 256 0.24 -23.03 4.80
N ARG A 257 1.53 -22.81 4.46
CA ARG A 257 2.25 -23.72 3.55
C ARG A 257 2.36 -25.12 4.14
N SER A 258 2.71 -25.25 5.41
CA SER A 258 2.77 -26.56 6.08
C SER A 258 1.43 -27.30 6.04
N VAL A 259 0.35 -26.63 6.43
CA VAL A 259 -1.01 -27.19 6.39
C VAL A 259 -1.42 -27.58 4.97
N PHE A 260 -1.08 -26.76 3.96
CA PHE A 260 -1.27 -27.11 2.57
C PHE A 260 -0.53 -28.40 2.18
N LEU A 261 0.76 -28.51 2.53
CA LEU A 261 1.60 -29.67 2.19
C LEU A 261 1.09 -30.96 2.85
N ILE A 262 0.78 -30.93 4.15
CA ILE A 262 0.27 -32.11 4.86
C ILE A 262 -1.12 -32.52 4.39
N SER A 263 -1.95 -31.56 3.95
CA SER A 263 -3.33 -31.82 3.55
C SER A 263 -3.45 -32.31 2.10
N THR A 264 -2.49 -32.00 1.23
CA THR A 264 -2.67 -32.14 -0.24
C THR A 264 -1.64 -33.01 -0.96
N SER A 265 -0.47 -33.28 -0.38
CA SER A 265 0.61 -34.05 -1.04
C SER A 265 0.95 -35.31 -0.27
N SER A 266 1.30 -36.41 -0.95
CA SER A 266 1.76 -37.66 -0.31
C SER A 266 3.26 -37.88 -0.23
N GLU A 267 4.04 -36.91 -0.67
CA GLU A 267 5.49 -37.03 -0.83
C GLU A 267 6.25 -36.87 0.49
N MET A 268 7.28 -37.70 0.69
CA MET A 268 8.16 -37.60 1.87
C MET A 268 8.90 -36.26 1.95
N GLY A 269 9.28 -35.68 0.80
CA GLY A 269 9.91 -34.36 0.74
C GLY A 269 8.99 -33.26 1.28
N ASP A 270 7.71 -33.32 0.94
CA ASP A 270 6.72 -32.35 1.41
C ASP A 270 6.44 -32.46 2.90
N ARG A 271 6.45 -33.67 3.46
CA ARG A 271 6.40 -33.85 4.93
C ARG A 271 7.59 -33.17 5.61
N GLN A 272 8.79 -33.33 5.06
CA GLN A 272 9.99 -32.74 5.63
C GLN A 272 9.96 -31.20 5.51
N ASN A 273 9.46 -30.66 4.40
CA ASN A 273 9.27 -29.21 4.22
C ASN A 273 8.23 -28.65 5.20
N ALA A 274 7.08 -29.31 5.34
CA ALA A 274 6.04 -28.94 6.30
C ALA A 274 6.53 -28.94 7.74
N ARG A 275 7.35 -29.93 8.11
CA ARG A 275 7.99 -30.01 9.42
C ARG A 275 9.01 -28.89 9.64
N ALA A 276 9.81 -28.55 8.62
CA ALA A 276 10.74 -27.44 8.69
C ALA A 276 10.01 -26.10 8.86
N ASP A 277 8.91 -25.90 8.14
CA ASP A 277 8.05 -24.71 8.29
C ASP A 277 7.46 -24.58 9.69
N LEU A 278 6.92 -25.66 10.26
CA LEU A 278 6.37 -25.64 11.62
C LEU A 278 7.45 -25.40 12.69
N ARG A 279 8.67 -25.89 12.49
CA ARG A 279 9.81 -25.56 13.36
C ARG A 279 10.18 -24.08 13.28
N SER A 280 10.18 -23.51 12.07
CA SER A 280 10.36 -22.07 11.90
C SER A 280 9.25 -21.28 12.60
N VAL A 281 8.00 -21.78 12.58
CA VAL A 281 6.91 -21.18 13.38
C VAL A 281 7.21 -21.28 14.88
N GLN A 282 7.70 -22.40 15.41
CA GLN A 282 8.08 -22.52 16.82
C GLN A 282 9.22 -21.57 17.21
N GLU A 283 10.16 -21.30 16.29
CA GLU A 283 11.22 -20.31 16.51
C GLU A 283 10.67 -18.88 16.55
N MET A 284 9.74 -18.55 15.65
CA MET A 284 9.10 -17.23 15.62
C MET A 284 8.09 -17.02 16.76
N LEU A 285 7.42 -18.10 17.20
CA LEU A 285 6.38 -18.12 18.23
C LEU A 285 6.57 -19.29 19.21
N PRO A 286 7.53 -19.22 20.15
CA PRO A 286 7.86 -20.33 21.06
C PRO A 286 6.70 -20.81 21.97
N GLY A 287 5.62 -20.03 22.09
CA GLY A 287 4.45 -20.35 22.90
C GLY A 287 3.28 -21.00 22.14
N LEU A 288 3.36 -21.16 20.81
CA LEU A 288 2.24 -21.65 20.00
C LEU A 288 2.17 -23.19 20.05
N ALA A 289 1.25 -23.73 20.86
CA ALA A 289 1.14 -25.18 21.10
C ALA A 289 0.82 -25.98 19.82
N VAL A 290 -0.10 -25.48 19.00
CA VAL A 290 -0.63 -26.17 17.80
C VAL A 290 0.44 -26.53 16.76
N ALA A 291 1.54 -25.76 16.68
CA ALA A 291 2.65 -26.10 15.79
C ALA A 291 3.33 -27.43 16.18
N SER A 292 3.47 -27.68 17.49
CA SER A 292 4.04 -28.93 18.01
C SER A 292 3.11 -30.12 17.75
N GLU A 293 1.79 -29.89 17.84
CA GLU A 293 0.78 -30.90 17.57
C GLU A 293 0.79 -31.35 16.10
N ASP A 294 0.94 -30.40 15.17
CA ASP A 294 1.02 -30.73 13.74
C ASP A 294 2.37 -31.37 13.36
N ILE A 295 3.46 -31.06 14.06
CA ILE A 295 4.72 -31.82 13.91
C ILE A 295 4.50 -33.28 14.36
N ALA A 296 3.81 -33.49 15.49
CA ALA A 296 3.50 -34.85 15.95
C ALA A 296 2.56 -35.60 14.98
N LEU A 297 1.64 -34.90 14.32
CA LEU A 297 0.78 -35.45 13.26
C LEU A 297 1.59 -35.90 12.03
N ILE A 298 2.63 -35.14 11.66
CA ILE A 298 3.56 -35.53 10.59
C ILE A 298 4.37 -36.76 11.01
N ASP A 299 4.92 -36.73 12.23
CA ASP A 299 5.80 -37.78 12.76
C ASP A 299 5.03 -39.11 13.02
N SER A 300 3.71 -39.07 13.23
CA SER A 300 2.87 -40.28 13.38
C SER A 300 2.66 -41.07 12.07
N GLY A 301 3.07 -40.51 10.93
CA GLY A 301 2.94 -41.16 9.62
C GLY A 301 1.50 -41.19 9.09
N THR A 302 0.60 -40.35 9.63
CA THR A 302 -0.78 -40.23 9.15
C THR A 302 -0.79 -40.06 7.63
N THR A 303 -1.60 -40.87 6.94
CA THR A 303 -1.70 -40.80 5.48
C THR A 303 -2.42 -39.52 5.08
N HIS A 304 -1.93 -38.90 4.01
CA HIS A 304 -2.44 -37.62 3.51
C HIS A 304 -3.90 -37.72 3.08
N GLY A 305 -4.65 -36.65 3.31
CA GLY A 305 -6.11 -36.66 3.10
C GLY A 305 -6.91 -37.38 4.20
N SER A 306 -6.26 -38.14 5.11
CA SER A 306 -6.92 -38.72 6.30
C SER A 306 -6.76 -37.88 7.57
N ALA A 307 -6.04 -36.75 7.48
CA ALA A 307 -5.94 -35.81 8.58
C ALA A 307 -7.33 -35.23 8.86
N ALA A 308 -8.04 -35.79 9.83
CA ALA A 308 -9.37 -35.35 10.24
C ALA A 308 -9.28 -34.09 11.14
N PHE A 309 -8.59 -33.07 10.65
CA PHE A 309 -8.44 -31.78 11.31
C PHE A 309 -8.93 -30.66 10.40
N THR A 310 -9.48 -29.63 11.05
CA THR A 310 -9.87 -28.37 10.42
C THR A 310 -8.97 -27.26 10.96
N TRP A 311 -8.28 -26.59 10.05
CA TRP A 311 -7.50 -25.37 10.34
C TRP A 311 -8.26 -24.16 9.84
N VAL A 312 -8.50 -23.20 10.73
CA VAL A 312 -9.19 -21.95 10.42
C VAL A 312 -8.26 -20.78 10.70
N PHE A 313 -7.90 -20.04 9.66
CA PHE A 313 -7.15 -18.80 9.76
C PHE A 313 -8.12 -17.62 9.74
N PHE A 314 -8.18 -16.87 10.83
CA PHE A 314 -8.99 -15.67 10.96
C PHE A 314 -8.16 -14.44 10.59
N LEU A 315 -8.46 -13.83 9.46
CA LEU A 315 -7.84 -12.58 8.99
C LEU A 315 -8.65 -11.43 9.56
N THR A 316 -8.17 -10.80 10.63
CA THR A 316 -8.96 -9.85 11.43
C THR A 316 -8.42 -8.44 11.39
N GLY A 317 -9.33 -7.46 11.44
CA GLY A 317 -8.99 -6.04 11.39
C GLY A 317 -8.45 -5.60 10.02
N LEU A 318 -7.89 -4.39 9.99
CA LEU A 318 -7.19 -3.83 8.86
C LEU A 318 -5.77 -3.40 9.27
N ALA A 319 -4.81 -3.53 8.35
CA ALA A 319 -3.44 -3.10 8.55
C ALA A 319 -3.34 -1.59 8.86
N PRO A 320 -2.22 -1.11 9.41
CA PRO A 320 -2.05 0.30 9.76
C PRO A 320 -2.23 1.23 8.55
N ASP A 321 -2.71 2.44 8.81
CA ASP A 321 -2.64 3.53 7.83
C ASP A 321 -1.60 4.58 8.24
N TYR A 322 -1.44 5.59 7.39
CA TYR A 322 -0.55 6.71 7.64
C TYR A 322 -1.35 8.00 7.77
N LYS A 323 -0.98 8.85 8.73
CA LYS A 323 -1.37 10.28 8.75
C LYS A 323 -0.17 11.15 8.44
N GLU A 324 -0.44 12.37 7.99
CA GLU A 324 0.59 13.37 7.72
C GLU A 324 1.01 14.09 9.02
N PHE A 325 2.30 14.31 9.19
CA PHE A 325 2.89 15.08 10.27
C PHE A 325 3.90 16.08 9.71
N ARG A 326 3.76 17.36 10.05
CA ARG A 326 4.56 18.44 9.47
C ARG A 326 5.58 18.94 10.48
N LEU A 327 6.80 19.15 10.01
CA LEU A 327 7.88 19.80 10.76
C LEU A 327 8.48 20.92 9.94
N ASP A 328 8.78 22.04 10.61
CA ASP A 328 9.58 23.10 10.02
C ASP A 328 11.07 22.83 10.30
N ILE A 329 11.80 22.55 9.23
CA ILE A 329 13.21 22.19 9.28
C ILE A 329 14.04 23.46 9.01
N PRO A 330 14.98 23.87 9.88
CA PRO A 330 15.75 25.11 9.74
C PRO A 330 16.85 24.97 8.67
N ILE A 331 16.43 24.87 7.41
CA ILE A 331 17.30 24.85 6.23
C ILE A 331 17.16 26.20 5.52
N PRO A 332 18.24 26.99 5.40
CA PRO A 332 18.19 28.25 4.68
C PRO A 332 18.03 28.01 3.17
N VAL A 333 17.01 28.63 2.58
CA VAL A 333 16.73 28.61 1.15
C VAL A 333 16.43 30.03 0.68
N GLY A 334 17.42 30.68 0.05
CA GLY A 334 17.32 32.09 -0.31
C GLY A 334 17.17 32.98 0.93
N ASN A 335 16.03 33.70 1.02
CA ASN A 335 15.70 34.55 2.18
C ASN A 335 14.79 33.84 3.21
N VAL A 336 14.46 32.56 3.02
CA VAL A 336 13.64 31.77 3.95
C VAL A 336 14.55 30.95 4.84
N ASN A 337 14.36 31.02 6.15
CA ASN A 337 15.23 30.35 7.14
C ASN A 337 14.76 28.93 7.52
N TYR A 338 13.65 28.47 6.95
CA TYR A 338 13.10 27.15 7.20
C TYR A 338 12.39 26.56 5.98
N VAL A 339 12.23 25.25 5.98
CA VAL A 339 11.51 24.46 4.99
C VAL A 339 10.48 23.63 5.74
N SER A 340 9.20 23.76 5.38
CA SER A 340 8.15 22.89 5.91
C SER A 340 8.15 21.57 5.16
N ALA A 341 8.36 20.47 5.87
CA ALA A 341 8.39 19.11 5.33
C ALA A 341 7.28 18.26 5.97
N ALA A 342 6.63 17.41 5.17
CA ALA A 342 5.54 16.55 5.61
C ALA A 342 5.96 15.09 5.58
N PHE A 343 5.85 14.43 6.73
CA PHE A 343 6.28 13.05 6.94
C PHE A 343 5.06 12.17 7.19
N PRO A 344 5.10 10.90 6.75
CA PRO A 344 4.13 9.91 7.17
C PRO A 344 4.39 9.52 8.63
N ILE A 345 3.31 9.29 9.38
CA ILE A 345 3.35 8.59 10.66
C ILE A 345 2.34 7.46 10.66
N LEU A 346 2.82 6.28 11.03
CA LEU A 346 2.04 5.05 11.10
C LEU A 346 1.01 5.10 12.23
N ARG A 347 -0.22 4.70 11.94
CA ARG A 347 -1.32 4.60 12.90
C ARG A 347 -1.96 3.22 12.85
N LYS A 348 -1.95 2.55 13.99
CA LYS A 348 -2.65 1.29 14.18
C LYS A 348 -4.16 1.53 14.24
N ARG A 349 -4.92 0.63 13.63
CA ARG A 349 -6.38 0.67 13.64
C ARG A 349 -6.92 -0.12 14.85
N PRO A 350 -7.89 0.42 15.60
CA PRO A 350 -8.31 -0.18 16.87
C PRO A 350 -9.29 -1.35 16.72
N SER A 351 -10.06 -1.41 15.61
CA SER A 351 -11.12 -2.41 15.44
C SER A 351 -10.58 -3.70 14.81
N PHE A 352 -10.70 -4.80 15.53
CA PHE A 352 -10.40 -6.16 15.08
C PHE A 352 -11.02 -7.17 16.06
N THR A 353 -11.11 -8.45 15.66
CA THR A 353 -11.62 -9.53 16.51
C THR A 353 -10.44 -10.36 17.01
N PRO A 354 -10.02 -10.25 18.29
CA PRO A 354 -8.80 -10.90 18.78
C PRO A 354 -8.93 -12.41 18.93
N VAL A 355 -10.10 -12.90 19.32
CA VAL A 355 -10.35 -14.32 19.60
C VAL A 355 -11.68 -14.75 19.00
N ILE A 356 -11.65 -15.90 18.32
CA ILE A 356 -12.81 -16.63 17.84
C ILE A 356 -12.77 -18.01 18.52
N ALA A 357 -13.92 -18.54 18.92
CA ALA A 357 -14.03 -19.84 19.57
C ALA A 357 -15.06 -20.73 18.86
N VAL A 358 -14.97 -22.03 19.10
CA VAL A 358 -16.04 -22.98 18.77
C VAL A 358 -17.19 -22.82 19.77
N ALA A 359 -18.43 -22.86 19.30
CA ALA A 359 -19.61 -22.78 20.15
C ALA A 359 -19.64 -23.93 21.18
N GLY A 360 -20.05 -23.63 22.41
CA GLY A 360 -20.18 -24.60 23.51
C GLY A 360 -19.27 -24.30 24.69
N ALA A 361 -19.60 -24.87 25.86
CA ALA A 361 -18.81 -24.70 27.08
C ALA A 361 -17.42 -25.34 26.90
N GLY A 362 -16.36 -24.53 27.03
CA GLY A 362 -14.97 -25.00 26.85
C GLY A 362 -14.57 -25.26 25.40
N GLY A 363 -15.29 -24.68 24.42
CA GLY A 363 -14.93 -24.77 23.01
C GLY A 363 -13.51 -24.26 22.74
N ALA A 364 -12.82 -24.90 21.80
CA ALA A 364 -11.47 -24.53 21.40
C ALA A 364 -11.41 -23.07 20.93
N ARG A 365 -10.32 -22.38 21.27
CA ARG A 365 -10.14 -20.95 21.01
C ARG A 365 -9.02 -20.75 20.00
N SER A 366 -9.16 -19.73 19.16
CA SER A 366 -8.12 -19.33 18.24
C SER A 366 -6.96 -18.66 18.97
N GLU A 367 -5.74 -18.89 18.51
CA GLU A 367 -4.52 -18.25 19.02
C GLU A 367 -3.91 -17.33 17.94
N THR A 368 -3.38 -16.18 18.33
CA THR A 368 -2.73 -15.26 17.38
C THR A 368 -1.48 -15.91 16.79
N ILE A 369 -1.41 -16.01 15.46
CA ILE A 369 -0.27 -16.57 14.73
C ILE A 369 0.50 -15.51 13.93
N ALA A 370 -0.09 -14.35 13.65
CA ALA A 370 0.62 -13.24 13.01
C ALA A 370 0.12 -11.87 13.48
N ASN A 371 1.05 -10.96 13.71
CA ASN A 371 0.78 -9.55 14.01
C ASN A 371 1.31 -8.67 12.87
N ILE A 372 0.45 -8.40 11.89
CA ILE A 372 0.83 -7.64 10.70
C ILE A 372 1.11 -6.18 11.06
N ASP A 373 0.40 -5.61 12.04
CA ASP A 373 0.72 -4.28 12.59
C ASP A 373 2.19 -4.19 13.01
N ALA A 374 2.69 -5.19 13.76
CA ALA A 374 4.08 -5.22 14.22
C ALA A 374 5.07 -5.36 13.05
N MET A 375 4.73 -6.16 12.03
CA MET A 375 5.57 -6.34 10.83
C MET A 375 5.66 -5.06 10.01
N VAL A 376 4.53 -4.39 9.76
CA VAL A 376 4.48 -3.11 9.03
C VAL A 376 5.19 -2.01 9.83
N GLU A 377 5.01 -1.98 11.15
CA GLU A 377 5.71 -1.03 12.03
C GLU A 377 7.23 -1.24 12.00
N ALA A 378 7.70 -2.49 12.07
CA ALA A 378 9.13 -2.80 12.00
C ALA A 378 9.76 -2.44 10.63
N ASP A 379 9.04 -2.71 9.53
CA ASP A 379 9.44 -2.27 8.19
C ASP A 379 9.49 -0.74 8.09
N PHE A 380 8.47 -0.05 8.58
CA PHE A 380 8.40 1.41 8.56
C PHE A 380 9.55 2.04 9.37
N ASP A 381 9.80 1.55 10.59
CA ASP A 381 10.85 2.07 11.46
C ASP A 381 12.26 1.88 10.89
N SER A 382 12.47 0.77 10.17
CA SER A 382 13.73 0.48 9.48
C SER A 382 13.99 1.46 8.33
N ARG A 383 12.94 1.85 7.60
CA ARG A 383 13.02 2.82 6.49
C ARG A 383 12.92 4.28 6.92
N LEU A 384 12.51 4.54 8.16
CA LEU A 384 12.22 5.90 8.60
C LEU A 384 13.38 6.89 8.42
N PRO A 385 14.65 6.56 8.76
CA PRO A 385 15.77 7.48 8.52
C PRO A 385 15.92 7.87 7.03
N LEU A 386 15.68 6.91 6.13
CA LEU A 386 15.75 7.12 4.69
C LEU A 386 14.62 8.03 4.23
N ILE A 387 13.39 7.73 4.65
CA ILE A 387 12.19 8.53 4.37
C ILE A 387 12.42 9.98 4.82
N VAL A 388 12.91 10.18 6.04
CA VAL A 388 13.17 11.51 6.59
C VAL A 388 14.22 12.26 5.78
N THR A 389 15.34 11.61 5.47
CA THR A 389 16.44 12.22 4.71
C THR A 389 15.96 12.65 3.32
N GLN A 390 15.25 11.77 2.61
CA GLN A 390 14.73 12.04 1.27
C GLN A 390 13.68 13.14 1.28
N GLU A 391 12.78 13.14 2.26
CA GLU A 391 11.71 14.14 2.33
C GLU A 391 12.25 15.53 2.65
N ILE A 392 13.27 15.64 3.51
CA ILE A 392 13.94 16.92 3.76
C ILE A 392 14.64 17.42 2.48
N ILE A 393 15.38 16.56 1.78
CA ILE A 393 16.04 16.92 0.51
C ILE A 393 15.00 17.38 -0.52
N SER A 394 13.90 16.62 -0.67
CA SER A 394 12.79 16.90 -1.57
C SER A 394 12.11 18.22 -1.25
N SER A 395 11.75 18.44 0.02
CA SER A 395 11.10 19.66 0.49
C SER A 395 11.99 20.89 0.32
N ALA A 396 13.29 20.78 0.59
CA ALA A 396 14.23 21.87 0.37
C ALA A 396 14.43 22.18 -1.12
N ALA A 397 14.48 21.17 -1.99
CA ALA A 397 14.53 21.35 -3.44
C ALA A 397 13.28 22.05 -3.97
N LYS A 398 12.08 21.66 -3.49
CA LYS A 398 10.79 22.31 -3.83
C LYS A 398 10.76 23.76 -3.35
N ALA A 399 11.26 24.03 -2.15
CA ALA A 399 11.37 25.38 -1.61
C ALA A 399 12.31 26.25 -2.47
N ALA A 400 13.47 25.71 -2.88
CA ALA A 400 14.43 26.42 -3.72
C ALA A 400 13.87 26.74 -5.11
N ALA A 401 13.15 25.78 -5.71
CA ALA A 401 12.47 26.00 -6.99
C ALA A 401 11.37 27.07 -6.87
N THR A 402 10.58 27.03 -5.79
CA THR A 402 9.53 28.04 -5.52
C THR A 402 10.14 29.43 -5.33
N TRP A 403 11.24 29.52 -4.56
CA TRP A 403 11.97 30.77 -4.38
C TRP A 403 12.53 31.30 -5.71
N ALA A 404 13.19 30.45 -6.50
CA ALA A 404 13.75 30.84 -7.80
C ALA A 404 12.66 31.32 -8.78
N ALA A 405 11.51 30.63 -8.82
CA ALA A 405 10.35 31.04 -9.61
C ALA A 405 9.80 32.40 -9.14
N SER A 406 9.72 32.62 -7.82
CA SER A 406 9.29 33.89 -7.26
C SER A 406 10.22 35.03 -7.64
N GLN A 407 11.55 34.82 -7.57
CA GLN A 407 12.54 35.83 -7.92
C GLN A 407 12.50 36.18 -9.42
N ALA A 408 12.37 35.18 -10.29
CA ALA A 408 12.22 35.40 -11.73
C ALA A 408 10.96 36.21 -12.05
N ALA A 409 9.87 35.99 -11.32
CA ALA A 409 8.63 36.76 -11.47
C ALA A 409 8.74 38.19 -10.92
N TYR A 410 9.42 38.40 -9.79
CA TYR A 410 9.74 39.74 -9.29
C TYR A 410 10.58 40.52 -10.30
N ASN A 411 11.64 39.92 -10.84
CA ASN A 411 12.53 40.57 -11.81
C ASN A 411 11.86 40.83 -13.17
N SER A 412 10.81 40.09 -13.52
CA SER A 412 10.03 40.28 -14.75
C SER A 412 8.89 41.28 -14.58
N SER A 413 8.69 41.85 -13.38
CA SER A 413 7.55 42.71 -13.05
C SER A 413 7.79 44.20 -13.38
N SER A 414 7.95 44.51 -14.67
CA SER A 414 7.60 45.85 -15.15
C SER A 414 6.07 45.96 -15.27
N ASN A 415 5.43 46.25 -14.15
CA ASN A 415 4.11 46.90 -14.07
C ASN A 415 2.83 46.12 -14.49
N SER A 416 2.61 44.87 -14.03
CA SER A 416 1.30 44.21 -14.25
C SER A 416 0.86 43.25 -13.15
N THR A 417 -0.46 43.03 -13.08
CA THR A 417 -1.21 42.03 -12.30
C THR A 417 -0.61 40.62 -12.29
N ALA A 418 0.29 40.30 -13.23
CA ALA A 418 1.05 39.05 -13.27
C ALA A 418 1.91 38.80 -12.02
N GLY A 419 2.44 39.83 -11.35
CA GLY A 419 3.26 39.67 -10.14
C GLY A 419 2.49 39.10 -8.94
N ILE A 420 1.25 39.58 -8.71
CA ILE A 420 0.36 39.10 -7.64
C ILE A 420 -0.11 37.67 -7.93
N LEU A 421 -0.40 37.35 -9.20
CA LEU A 421 -0.79 36.00 -9.61
C LEU A 421 0.32 34.97 -9.41
N VAL A 422 1.59 35.36 -9.61
CA VAL A 422 2.72 34.48 -9.32
C VAL A 422 2.95 34.31 -7.82
N GLN A 423 2.75 35.35 -7.01
CA GLN A 423 2.80 35.21 -5.54
C GLN A 423 1.72 34.27 -5.01
N ILE A 424 0.48 34.41 -5.50
CA ILE A 424 -0.63 33.51 -5.16
C ILE A 424 -0.33 32.10 -5.65
N ALA A 425 0.14 31.93 -6.88
CA ALA A 425 0.53 30.62 -7.41
C ALA A 425 1.67 29.98 -6.61
N GLY A 426 2.64 30.75 -6.11
CA GLY A 426 3.73 30.28 -5.25
C GLY A 426 3.23 29.78 -3.88
N ILE A 427 2.31 30.52 -3.24
CA ILE A 427 1.68 30.11 -1.98
C ILE A 427 0.85 28.83 -2.16
N VAL A 428 0.06 28.75 -3.24
CA VAL A 428 -0.75 27.56 -3.53
C VAL A 428 0.14 26.37 -3.94
N TYR A 429 1.23 26.58 -4.66
CA TYR A 429 2.21 25.54 -5.00
C TYR A 429 2.92 25.00 -3.76
N GLN A 430 3.28 25.86 -2.81
CA GLN A 430 3.91 25.42 -1.55
C GLN A 430 2.96 24.59 -0.68
N ALA A 431 1.67 24.97 -0.62
CA ALA A 431 0.64 24.20 0.07
C ALA A 431 0.31 22.86 -0.61
N ALA A 432 0.37 22.80 -1.95
CA ALA A 432 0.06 21.60 -2.74
C ALA A 432 1.22 20.60 -2.87
N SER A 433 2.49 21.07 -2.81
CA SER A 433 3.67 20.26 -3.17
C SER A 433 4.31 19.50 -2.02
N THR A 434 3.83 19.67 -0.78
CA THR A 434 4.39 19.10 0.46
C THR A 434 3.47 18.06 1.10
N ALA A 435 2.82 17.21 0.30
CA ALA A 435 2.04 16.10 0.85
C ALA A 435 2.96 14.89 1.10
N ALA A 436 2.81 14.26 2.28
CA ALA A 436 3.50 13.02 2.59
C ALA A 436 2.94 11.85 1.76
N ASP A 437 3.78 10.86 1.44
CA ASP A 437 3.30 9.60 0.89
C ASP A 437 2.57 8.80 1.98
N LEU A 438 1.25 8.69 1.85
CA LEU A 438 0.40 7.97 2.80
C LEU A 438 -0.17 6.67 2.21
N ARG A 439 0.34 6.24 1.05
CA ARG A 439 -0.15 5.04 0.36
C ARG A 439 0.24 3.79 1.13
N CYS A 440 -0.69 2.85 1.23
CA CYS A 440 -0.51 1.55 1.88
C CYS A 440 -1.58 0.57 1.39
N TRP A 441 -1.27 -0.73 1.37
CA TRP A 441 -2.28 -1.77 1.15
C TRP A 441 -3.10 -1.99 2.43
N SER A 442 -4.15 -1.20 2.53
CA SER A 442 -4.95 -0.99 3.74
C SER A 442 -5.85 -2.17 4.10
N THR A 443 -6.26 -2.97 3.10
CA THR A 443 -7.15 -4.14 3.27
C THR A 443 -6.44 -5.44 3.70
N MET A 444 -5.12 -5.40 3.92
CA MET A 444 -4.42 -6.46 4.64
C MET A 444 -4.98 -6.61 6.07
N PRO A 445 -4.97 -7.82 6.67
CA PRO A 445 -5.42 -7.98 8.05
C PRO A 445 -4.47 -7.27 9.03
N LYS A 446 -5.00 -6.84 10.17
CA LYS A 446 -4.23 -6.38 11.34
C LYS A 446 -3.50 -7.55 12.00
N GLN A 447 -4.24 -8.63 12.21
CA GLN A 447 -3.78 -9.85 12.88
C GLN A 447 -4.38 -11.07 12.21
N ILE A 448 -3.65 -12.18 12.29
CA ILE A 448 -4.13 -13.48 11.88
C ILE A 448 -4.14 -14.39 13.11
N ALA A 449 -5.28 -15.02 13.37
CA ALA A 449 -5.43 -16.03 14.40
C ALA A 449 -5.66 -17.40 13.77
N LEU A 450 -5.19 -18.46 14.41
CA LEU A 450 -5.33 -19.84 13.99
C LEU A 450 -6.19 -20.60 15.00
N LEU A 451 -7.19 -21.32 14.52
CA LEU A 451 -7.90 -22.36 15.25
C LEU A 451 -7.64 -23.70 14.59
N ARG A 452 -7.19 -24.68 15.39
CA ARG A 452 -6.98 -26.07 14.99
C ARG A 452 -7.92 -26.95 15.80
N VAL A 453 -8.79 -27.70 15.15
CA VAL A 453 -9.74 -28.61 15.82
C VAL A 453 -9.88 -29.93 15.06
N PRO A 454 -10.16 -31.05 15.75
CA PRO A 454 -10.63 -32.25 15.07
C PRO A 454 -11.87 -31.92 14.22
N THR A 455 -11.91 -32.40 12.98
CA THR A 455 -13.04 -32.19 12.09
C THR A 455 -14.29 -32.85 12.68
N PRO A 456 -15.36 -32.09 12.98
CA PRO A 456 -16.57 -32.66 13.56
C PRO A 456 -17.23 -33.69 12.64
N ALA A 457 -17.66 -34.82 13.21
CA ALA A 457 -18.41 -35.84 12.46
C ALA A 457 -19.77 -35.33 11.93
N SER A 458 -20.30 -34.24 12.52
CA SER A 458 -21.49 -33.55 12.05
C SER A 458 -21.29 -32.81 10.72
N GLY A 459 -20.04 -32.60 10.29
CA GLY A 459 -19.71 -31.74 9.16
C GLY A 459 -19.98 -30.25 9.42
N ARG A 460 -20.22 -29.86 10.67
CA ARG A 460 -20.55 -28.47 11.03
C ARG A 460 -19.67 -27.99 12.18
N LEU A 461 -19.04 -26.83 11.98
CA LEU A 461 -18.26 -26.12 12.98
C LEU A 461 -18.87 -24.75 13.23
N ASP A 462 -19.61 -24.60 14.33
CA ASP A 462 -20.22 -23.33 14.73
C ASP A 462 -19.18 -22.46 15.44
N LEU A 463 -18.97 -21.25 14.91
CA LEU A 463 -18.00 -20.29 15.42
C LEU A 463 -18.72 -19.14 16.12
N VAL A 464 -18.17 -18.73 17.25
CA VAL A 464 -18.63 -17.62 18.08
C VAL A 464 -17.50 -16.64 18.36
N ARG A 465 -17.84 -15.39 18.59
CA ARG A 465 -16.92 -14.41 19.19
C ARG A 465 -16.65 -14.79 20.64
N GLU A 466 -15.62 -14.18 21.23
CA GLU A 466 -15.25 -14.42 22.63
C GLU A 466 -16.39 -14.15 23.64
N ASP A 467 -17.28 -13.20 23.34
CA ASP A 467 -18.46 -12.89 24.15
C ASP A 467 -19.62 -13.89 23.98
N GLY A 468 -19.43 -14.94 23.17
CA GLY A 468 -20.43 -15.96 22.86
C GLY A 468 -21.37 -15.59 21.71
N THR A 469 -21.25 -14.39 21.13
CA THR A 469 -22.08 -13.98 19.98
C THR A 469 -21.78 -14.86 18.77
N ALA A 470 -22.82 -15.40 18.15
CA ALA A 470 -22.70 -16.18 16.91
C ALA A 470 -21.95 -15.40 15.82
N LEU A 471 -21.00 -16.07 15.15
CA LEU A 471 -20.21 -15.51 14.07
C LEU A 471 -20.61 -16.10 12.72
N CYS A 472 -20.43 -17.41 12.56
CA CYS A 472 -20.83 -18.18 11.38
C CYS A 472 -20.73 -19.68 11.67
N THR A 473 -21.33 -20.48 10.79
CA THR A 473 -21.11 -21.93 10.73
C THR A 473 -20.21 -22.23 9.53
N LEU A 474 -19.18 -23.05 9.72
CA LEU A 474 -18.42 -23.64 8.62
C LEU A 474 -18.95 -25.04 8.35
N ASP A 475 -19.41 -25.29 7.13
CA ASP A 475 -19.69 -26.64 6.67
C ASP A 475 -18.37 -27.28 6.22
N VAL A 476 -17.89 -28.28 6.94
CA VAL A 476 -16.59 -28.96 6.73
C VAL A 476 -16.83 -30.41 6.30
N ASP A 477 -15.90 -30.98 5.54
CA ASP A 477 -16.01 -32.37 5.09
C ASP A 477 -15.51 -33.34 6.17
N PRO A 478 -16.37 -34.17 6.78
CA PRO A 478 -15.98 -35.10 7.84
C PRO A 478 -14.90 -36.08 7.39
N GLY A 479 -13.93 -36.34 8.27
CA GLY A 479 -12.85 -37.30 8.00
C GLY A 479 -11.78 -36.83 6.99
N ALA A 480 -11.94 -35.62 6.42
CA ALA A 480 -10.98 -34.99 5.54
C ALA A 480 -10.30 -33.77 6.20
N PRO A 481 -9.13 -33.35 5.67
CA PRO A 481 -8.52 -32.08 6.06
C PRO A 481 -9.32 -30.92 5.49
N ASN A 482 -9.58 -29.92 6.33
CA ASN A 482 -10.28 -28.70 5.94
C ASN A 482 -9.40 -27.48 6.23
N ILE A 483 -9.27 -26.57 5.27
CA ILE A 483 -8.48 -25.34 5.41
C ILE A 483 -9.37 -24.15 5.11
N ALA A 484 -9.63 -23.33 6.12
CA ALA A 484 -10.50 -22.18 6.03
C ALA A 484 -9.71 -20.88 6.23
N LEU A 485 -9.99 -19.87 5.43
CA LEU A 485 -9.63 -18.47 5.69
C LEU A 485 -10.93 -17.70 5.91
N VAL A 486 -11.07 -17.12 7.10
CA VAL A 486 -12.25 -16.34 7.51
C VAL A 486 -11.82 -14.89 7.69
N THR A 487 -12.36 -14.00 6.86
CA THR A 487 -12.07 -12.56 6.88
C THR A 487 -13.08 -11.81 7.75
N LEU A 488 -12.58 -11.06 8.73
CA LEU A 488 -13.32 -10.28 9.72
C LEU A 488 -12.66 -8.89 9.89
N PRO A 489 -12.90 -7.95 8.97
CA PRO A 489 -12.12 -6.72 8.90
C PRO A 489 -12.44 -5.72 10.03
N SER A 490 -13.49 -5.95 10.81
CA SER A 490 -13.80 -5.19 12.02
C SER A 490 -14.74 -5.98 12.94
N MET A 491 -14.88 -5.55 14.20
CA MET A 491 -15.91 -6.11 15.11
C MET A 491 -17.34 -5.87 14.60
N SER A 492 -17.55 -4.78 13.85
CA SER A 492 -18.82 -4.37 13.27
C SER A 492 -19.14 -5.01 11.91
N ALA A 493 -18.25 -5.88 11.39
CA ALA A 493 -18.49 -6.54 10.12
C ALA A 493 -19.77 -7.39 10.19
N LYS A 494 -20.74 -7.08 9.32
CA LYS A 494 -22.07 -7.73 9.34
C LYS A 494 -21.99 -9.22 9.05
N SER A 495 -21.06 -9.62 8.18
CA SER A 495 -20.87 -11.01 7.79
C SER A 495 -19.38 -11.30 7.52
N PRO A 496 -18.87 -12.47 7.94
CA PRO A 496 -17.54 -12.90 7.52
C PRO A 496 -17.51 -13.21 6.02
N SER A 497 -16.34 -13.05 5.41
CA SER A 497 -16.04 -13.72 4.14
C SER A 497 -15.29 -15.02 4.42
N ILE A 498 -15.68 -16.10 3.75
CA ILE A 498 -15.17 -17.45 4.00
C ILE A 498 -14.62 -18.02 2.69
N MET A 499 -13.37 -18.42 2.74
CA MET A 499 -12.70 -19.24 1.74
C MET A 499 -12.43 -20.60 2.39
N LEU A 500 -12.87 -21.70 1.78
CA LEU A 500 -12.77 -23.02 2.39
C LEU A 500 -12.37 -24.07 1.37
N TYR A 501 -11.29 -24.80 1.67
CA TYR A 501 -10.88 -26.01 0.98
C TYR A 501 -11.32 -27.25 1.77
N ARG A 502 -11.94 -28.22 1.09
CA ARG A 502 -12.52 -29.45 1.65
C ARG A 502 -11.96 -30.69 0.96
N GLY A 503 -10.70 -31.05 1.22
CA GLY A 503 -10.11 -32.30 0.77
C GLY A 503 -10.16 -32.63 -0.74
N GLY A 504 -10.29 -31.61 -1.62
CA GLY A 504 -10.31 -31.80 -3.08
C GLY A 504 -11.68 -31.72 -3.76
N THR A 505 -12.78 -31.48 -3.02
CA THR A 505 -14.09 -31.17 -3.62
C THR A 505 -14.31 -29.65 -3.71
N VAL A 506 -14.61 -29.14 -4.91
CA VAL A 506 -14.93 -27.71 -5.15
C VAL A 506 -16.39 -27.46 -4.81
N HIS A 507 -16.66 -26.65 -3.78
CA HIS A 507 -17.97 -26.05 -3.57
C HIS A 507 -17.81 -24.57 -3.19
N GLY A 508 -18.14 -23.65 -4.10
CA GLY A 508 -18.46 -22.26 -3.76
C GLY A 508 -19.99 -22.04 -3.75
N PRO A 509 -20.53 -20.88 -3.32
CA PRO A 509 -20.06 -19.88 -2.35
C PRO A 509 -20.89 -19.87 -1.04
N ARG A 510 -20.42 -19.04 -0.08
CA ARG A 510 -21.00 -18.52 1.19
C ARG A 510 -21.86 -19.45 2.06
N ALA A 511 -21.36 -19.74 3.26
CA ALA A 511 -22.21 -20.17 4.38
C ALA A 511 -23.38 -19.18 4.54
N PRO A 512 -24.63 -19.67 4.66
CA PRO A 512 -25.76 -18.80 4.94
C PRO A 512 -25.49 -18.06 6.26
N VAL A 513 -25.69 -16.73 6.25
CA VAL A 513 -25.88 -15.98 7.49
C VAL A 513 -27.13 -16.57 8.13
N LEU A 514 -27.06 -16.93 9.41
CA LEU A 514 -28.25 -17.32 10.16
C LEU A 514 -29.21 -16.12 10.11
N ASP A 515 -30.26 -16.22 9.30
CA ASP A 515 -31.43 -15.37 9.46
C ASP A 515 -31.96 -15.62 10.88
N GLN A 516 -32.14 -14.53 11.63
CA GLN A 516 -32.89 -14.55 12.88
C GLN A 516 -34.37 -14.79 12.61
#